data_AF-A0A4P8XW48-F1
#
_entry.id   AF-A0A4P8XW48-F1
#
_cell.length_a   1.000
_cell.length_b   1.000
_cell.length_c   1.000
_cell.angle_alpha   90.00
_cell.angle_beta   90.00
_cell.angle_gamma   90.00
#
_symmetry.space_group_name_H-M   'P 1'
#
loop_
_entity.id
_entity.type
_entity.pdbx_description
1 polymer ?
#
loop_
_entity_poly.entity_id
_entity_poly.type
_entity_poly.pdbx_seq_one_letter_code
_entity_poly.pdbx_strand_id
1 'polypeptide(L)'
;MKKGLFFLFAIIFLFSGCKKEITVNNYFSAKVFISNSDFSGKGDFCRNSDGDISLKITSPENLKGYTYKVKNNSVKMTFQGLNCTYDISKFNNKAPIKIMKNVLDEFDNSKSLLQDKGEFYQMKIDDYVLKVNNNGFVDSISNSDIHITFVSGKAIPQKVSNS
;
A
#
# COMPACT_ATOMS: atom_id res chain seq x y z
N MET A 1 -5.03 -50.18 -29.35
CA MET A 1 -5.16 -48.98 -28.48
C MET A 1 -3.83 -48.75 -27.76
N LYS A 2 -3.47 -47.50 -27.40
CA LYS A 2 -2.25 -47.07 -26.67
C LYS A 2 -1.08 -46.47 -27.50
N LYS A 3 -1.33 -45.53 -28.40
CA LYS A 3 -0.29 -44.57 -28.86
C LYS A 3 -0.73 -43.10 -28.89
N GLY A 4 -2.04 -42.81 -28.80
CA GLY A 4 -2.58 -41.44 -28.82
C GLY A 4 -2.67 -40.71 -27.48
N LEU A 5 -2.42 -41.38 -26.34
CA LEU A 5 -2.63 -40.77 -25.01
C LEU A 5 -1.38 -40.10 -24.43
N PHE A 6 -0.19 -40.39 -24.96
CA PHE A 6 1.07 -39.81 -24.46
C PHE A 6 1.36 -38.41 -25.01
N PHE A 7 0.74 -38.02 -26.13
CA PHE A 7 0.96 -36.70 -26.72
C PHE A 7 0.14 -35.58 -26.06
N LEU A 8 -0.92 -35.92 -25.31
CA LEU A 8 -1.78 -34.93 -24.65
C LEU A 8 -1.16 -34.38 -23.35
N PHE A 9 -0.31 -35.16 -22.67
CA PHE A 9 0.37 -34.71 -21.44
C PHE A 9 1.55 -33.75 -21.71
N ALA A 10 2.17 -33.81 -22.89
CA ALA A 10 3.28 -32.92 -23.26
C ALA A 10 2.84 -31.49 -23.56
N ILE A 11 1.58 -31.27 -23.97
CA ILE A 11 1.05 -29.94 -24.31
C ILE A 11 0.64 -29.15 -23.05
N ILE A 12 0.33 -29.83 -21.94
CA ILE A 12 -0.09 -29.17 -20.69
C ILE A 12 1.10 -28.47 -19.99
N PHE A 13 2.34 -28.91 -20.22
CA PHE A 13 3.53 -28.28 -19.64
C PHE A 13 4.04 -27.05 -20.42
N LEU A 14 3.58 -26.82 -21.65
CA LEU A 14 4.06 -25.70 -22.48
C LEU A 14 3.37 -24.36 -22.17
N PHE A 15 2.30 -24.36 -21.38
CA PHE A 15 1.67 -23.14 -20.84
C PHE A 15 2.08 -22.86 -19.39
N SER A 16 3.26 -23.34 -18.98
CA SER A 16 3.96 -22.87 -17.80
C SER A 16 4.47 -21.46 -18.07
N GLY A 17 3.56 -20.49 -18.23
CA GLY A 17 3.92 -19.09 -18.38
C GLY A 17 4.84 -18.72 -17.23
N CYS A 18 6.04 -18.23 -17.54
CA CYS A 18 6.95 -17.67 -16.56
C CYS A 18 6.16 -16.66 -15.73
N LYS A 19 5.82 -17.02 -14.48
CA LYS A 19 5.25 -16.06 -13.55
C LYS A 19 6.33 -15.02 -13.32
N LYS A 20 6.06 -13.78 -13.71
CA LYS A 20 6.96 -12.67 -13.48
C LYS A 20 6.98 -12.40 -11.98
N GLU A 21 8.03 -12.88 -11.31
CA GLU A 21 8.28 -12.57 -9.91
C GLU A 21 8.54 -11.07 -9.76
N ILE A 22 7.87 -10.45 -8.79
CA ILE A 22 8.09 -9.06 -8.43
C ILE A 22 8.55 -8.96 -7.00
N THR A 23 9.63 -8.20 -6.78
CA THR A 23 10.05 -7.79 -5.45
C THR A 23 9.21 -6.59 -5.02
N VAL A 24 8.40 -6.77 -3.99
CA VAL A 24 7.59 -5.71 -3.39
C VAL A 24 8.45 -4.86 -2.47
N ASN A 25 8.41 -3.54 -2.64
CA ASN A 25 9.01 -2.56 -1.75
C ASN A 25 8.05 -2.25 -0.60
N ASN A 26 8.26 -2.89 0.55
CA ASN A 26 7.52 -2.60 1.78
C ASN A 26 8.05 -1.37 2.53
N TYR A 27 9.17 -0.78 2.08
CA TYR A 27 9.80 0.39 2.66
C TYR A 27 9.92 1.51 1.62
N PHE A 28 9.17 2.61 1.78
CA PHE A 28 9.13 3.67 0.78
C PHE A 28 8.59 5.00 1.33
N SER A 29 8.99 6.09 0.68
CA SER A 29 8.33 7.40 0.78
C SER A 29 7.61 7.72 -0.52
N ALA A 30 6.48 8.41 -0.42
CA ALA A 30 5.70 8.89 -1.56
C ALA A 30 4.98 10.19 -1.26
N LYS A 31 4.68 10.98 -2.30
CA LYS A 31 3.61 11.98 -2.21
C LYS A 31 2.29 11.24 -2.33
N VAL A 32 1.33 11.55 -1.48
CA VAL A 32 0.02 10.93 -1.52
C VAL A 32 -1.05 11.94 -1.91
N PHE A 33 -1.97 11.51 -2.75
CA PHE A 33 -3.18 12.23 -3.11
C PHE A 33 -4.36 11.42 -2.59
N ILE A 34 -5.24 12.08 -1.84
CA ILE A 34 -6.39 11.45 -1.19
C ILE A 34 -7.62 12.15 -1.72
N SER A 35 -8.61 11.39 -2.17
CA SER A 35 -9.90 11.91 -2.60
C SER A 35 -11.01 10.99 -2.15
N ASN A 36 -12.06 11.56 -1.57
CA ASN A 36 -13.36 10.93 -1.36
C ASN A 36 -14.47 11.96 -1.52
N SER A 37 -15.74 11.58 -1.31
CA SER A 37 -16.88 12.50 -1.42
C SER A 37 -16.78 13.78 -0.58
N ASP A 38 -16.10 13.70 0.57
CA ASP A 38 -16.13 14.73 1.61
C ASP A 38 -14.81 15.51 1.71
N PHE A 39 -13.74 14.98 1.11
CA PHE A 39 -12.38 15.41 1.33
C PHE A 39 -11.49 15.15 0.11
N SER A 40 -10.75 16.16 -0.30
CA SER A 40 -9.60 16.02 -1.18
C SER A 40 -8.38 16.65 -0.54
N GLY A 41 -7.25 15.94 -0.57
CA GLY A 41 -6.04 16.37 0.09
C GLY A 41 -4.78 15.78 -0.50
N LYS A 42 -3.66 16.34 -0.08
CA LYS A 42 -2.32 15.88 -0.43
C LYS A 42 -1.51 15.70 0.83
N GLY A 43 -0.54 14.81 0.79
CA GLY A 43 0.39 14.61 1.89
C GLY A 43 1.70 14.00 1.48
N ASP A 44 2.62 13.96 2.44
CA ASP A 44 3.86 13.19 2.36
C ASP A 44 3.66 11.92 3.18
N PHE A 45 3.78 10.77 2.54
CA PHE A 45 3.66 9.45 3.13
C PHE A 45 5.03 8.80 3.26
N CYS A 46 5.25 8.08 4.35
CA CYS A 46 6.43 7.25 4.55
C CYS A 46 6.04 5.99 5.31
N ARG A 47 6.51 4.85 4.84
CA ARG A 47 6.42 3.55 5.50
C ARG A 47 7.83 3.06 5.81
N ASN A 48 8.07 2.53 7.01
CA ASN A 48 9.36 1.94 7.40
C ASN A 48 9.44 0.41 7.19
N SER A 49 10.60 -0.19 7.42
CA SER A 49 10.81 -1.66 7.33
C SER A 49 9.98 -2.46 8.33
N ASP A 50 9.59 -1.85 9.44
CA ASP A 50 8.81 -2.47 10.51
C ASP A 50 7.31 -2.40 10.23
N GLY A 51 6.90 -1.80 9.11
CA GLY A 51 5.51 -1.61 8.73
C GLY A 51 4.86 -0.36 9.34
N ASP A 52 5.57 0.41 10.17
CA ASP A 52 5.08 1.68 10.71
C ASP A 52 4.87 2.68 9.56
N ILE A 53 3.77 3.44 9.61
CA ILE A 53 3.43 4.44 8.60
C ILE A 53 3.37 5.83 9.20
N SER A 54 3.69 6.82 8.38
CA SER A 54 3.53 8.23 8.70
C SER A 54 2.90 8.97 7.54
N LEU A 55 2.05 9.94 7.86
CA LEU A 55 1.39 10.81 6.90
C LEU A 55 1.46 12.25 7.42
N LYS A 56 1.99 13.16 6.61
CA LYS A 56 1.95 14.60 6.83
C LYS A 56 1.03 15.23 5.80
N ILE A 57 -0.04 15.90 6.23
CA ILE A 57 -0.94 16.61 5.33
C ILE A 57 -0.26 17.89 4.85
N THR A 58 -0.24 18.08 3.53
CA THR A 58 0.36 19.24 2.85
C THR A 58 -0.68 20.13 2.19
N SER A 59 -1.89 19.62 1.92
CA SER A 59 -3.07 20.38 1.54
C SER A 59 -4.35 19.61 1.90
N PRO A 60 -5.51 20.27 2.14
CA PRO A 60 -5.76 21.71 2.02
C PRO A 60 -5.12 22.54 3.14
N GLU A 61 -5.05 23.86 2.95
CA GLU A 61 -4.23 24.74 3.81
C GLU A 61 -4.69 24.79 5.26
N ASN A 62 -5.99 24.65 5.51
CA ASN A 62 -6.57 24.55 6.86
C ASN A 62 -6.19 23.26 7.60
N LEU A 63 -5.75 22.22 6.89
CA LEU A 63 -5.30 20.94 7.45
C LEU A 63 -3.78 20.72 7.26
N LYS A 64 -3.10 21.68 6.65
CA LYS A 64 -1.66 21.58 6.41
C LYS A 64 -0.90 21.54 7.73
N GLY A 65 0.05 20.61 7.81
CA GLY A 65 0.88 20.42 8.99
C GLY A 65 0.31 19.42 10.00
N TYR A 66 -0.90 18.90 9.81
CA TYR A 66 -1.33 17.70 10.53
C TYR A 66 -0.38 16.55 10.19
N THR A 67 0.10 15.86 11.22
CA THR A 67 0.91 14.66 11.06
C THR A 67 0.30 13.50 11.83
N TYR A 68 0.39 12.33 11.23
CA TYR A 68 -0.03 11.06 11.79
C TYR A 68 1.19 10.14 11.78
N LYS A 69 1.47 9.49 12.90
CA LYS A 69 2.44 8.39 12.98
C LYS A 69 1.73 7.19 13.58
N VAL A 70 1.71 6.09 12.84
CA VAL A 70 1.05 4.86 13.24
C VAL A 70 2.11 3.83 13.56
N LYS A 71 2.04 3.29 14.77
CA LYS A 71 2.85 2.17 15.23
C LYS A 71 1.94 1.18 15.93
N ASN A 72 1.91 -0.07 15.45
CA ASN A 72 0.92 -1.07 15.85
C ASN A 72 -0.51 -0.49 15.68
N ASN A 73 -1.33 -0.52 16.73
CA ASN A 73 -2.68 0.07 16.75
C ASN A 73 -2.71 1.50 17.31
N SER A 74 -1.56 2.13 17.55
CA SER A 74 -1.49 3.48 18.12
C SER A 74 -1.21 4.52 17.05
N VAL A 75 -2.01 5.59 17.03
CA VAL A 75 -1.85 6.74 16.14
C VAL A 75 -1.48 7.96 16.97
N LYS A 76 -0.24 8.43 16.81
CA LYS A 76 0.19 9.74 17.31
C LYS A 76 -0.15 10.81 16.28
N MET A 77 -1.03 11.72 16.66
CA MET A 77 -1.40 12.91 15.90
C MET A 77 -0.65 14.12 16.45
N THR A 78 -0.08 14.93 15.56
CA THR A 78 0.53 16.21 15.93
C THR A 78 0.05 17.32 15.01
N PHE A 79 -0.37 18.45 15.61
CA PHE A 79 -0.74 19.68 14.90
C PHE A 79 -0.38 20.89 15.76
N GLN A 80 0.36 21.84 15.20
CA GLN A 80 0.76 23.09 15.89
C GLN A 80 1.34 22.89 17.31
N GLY A 81 2.14 21.83 17.51
CA GLY A 81 2.75 21.50 18.80
C GLY A 81 1.86 20.69 19.76
N LEU A 82 0.55 20.59 19.49
CA LEU A 82 -0.33 19.68 20.21
C LEU A 82 -0.06 18.23 19.79
N ASN A 83 0.02 17.34 20.78
CA ASN A 83 0.28 15.91 20.57
C ASN A 83 -0.84 15.10 21.24
N CYS A 84 -1.55 14.31 20.44
CA CYS A 84 -2.60 13.42 20.92
C CYS A 84 -2.32 12.00 20.44
N THR A 85 -2.55 11.02 21.30
CA THR A 85 -2.38 9.61 20.94
C THR A 85 -3.72 8.92 21.08
N TYR A 86 -4.12 8.22 20.02
CA TYR A 86 -5.38 7.49 19.96
C TYR A 86 -5.15 6.07 19.48
N ASP A 87 -6.03 5.16 19.88
CA ASP A 87 -6.10 3.85 19.24
C ASP A 87 -6.71 4.00 17.83
N ILE A 88 -6.15 3.32 16.83
CA ILE A 88 -6.58 3.41 15.43
C ILE A 88 -8.02 2.93 15.23
N SER A 89 -8.52 2.05 16.10
CA SER A 89 -9.92 1.61 16.11
C SER A 89 -10.90 2.77 16.33
N LYS A 90 -10.48 3.85 17.00
CA LYS A 90 -11.30 5.03 17.28
C LYS A 90 -11.50 5.93 16.06
N PHE A 91 -10.71 5.75 15.00
CA PHE A 91 -10.87 6.51 13.76
C PHE A 91 -12.05 5.95 12.95
N ASN A 92 -12.73 6.85 12.22
CA ASN A 92 -13.74 6.48 11.24
C ASN A 92 -13.15 5.49 10.20
N ASN A 93 -13.93 4.52 9.74
CA ASN A 93 -13.50 3.55 8.72
C ASN A 93 -13.12 4.20 7.39
N LYS A 94 -13.66 5.38 7.09
CA LYS A 94 -13.29 6.20 5.92
C LYS A 94 -12.04 7.07 6.13
N ALA A 95 -11.44 7.08 7.33
CA ALA A 95 -10.26 7.88 7.60
C ALA A 95 -9.06 7.36 6.77
N PRO A 96 -8.41 8.20 5.94
CA PRO A 96 -7.35 7.75 5.05
C PRO A 96 -6.21 7.02 5.75
N ILE A 97 -5.80 7.48 6.93
CA ILE A 97 -4.72 6.84 7.70
C ILE A 97 -5.08 5.43 8.17
N LYS A 98 -6.36 5.20 8.54
CA LYS A 98 -6.87 3.89 8.95
C LYS A 98 -6.94 2.93 7.77
N ILE A 99 -7.43 3.42 6.63
CA ILE A 99 -7.47 2.66 5.37
C ILE A 99 -6.05 2.24 4.97
N MET A 100 -5.11 3.19 4.91
CA MET A 100 -3.72 2.90 4.58
C MET A 100 -3.12 1.84 5.49
N LYS A 101 -3.32 1.95 6.82
CA LYS A 101 -2.79 0.97 7.78
C LYS A 101 -3.37 -0.42 7.51
N ASN A 102 -4.69 -0.55 7.50
CA ASN A 102 -5.36 -1.84 7.39
C ASN A 102 -5.01 -2.55 6.07
N VAL A 103 -5.06 -1.83 4.95
CA VAL A 103 -4.76 -2.39 3.64
C VAL A 103 -3.29 -2.79 3.52
N LEU A 104 -2.35 -1.99 4.06
CA LEU A 104 -0.92 -2.31 3.99
C LEU A 104 -0.52 -3.45 4.94
N ASP A 105 -1.19 -3.60 6.08
CA ASP A 105 -1.01 -4.75 6.97
C ASP A 105 -1.46 -6.05 6.30
N GLU A 106 -2.66 -6.05 5.73
CA GLU A 106 -3.19 -7.24 5.05
C GLU A 106 -2.34 -7.58 3.83
N PHE A 107 -1.90 -6.56 3.08
CA PHE A 107 -0.96 -6.76 1.99
C PHE A 107 0.31 -7.46 2.45
N ASP A 108 0.85 -7.12 3.62
CA ASP A 108 2.05 -7.77 4.12
C ASP A 108 1.85 -9.23 4.51
N ASN A 109 0.67 -9.56 5.06
CA ASN A 109 0.31 -10.93 5.43
C ASN A 109 -0.03 -11.80 4.22
N SER A 110 -0.55 -11.19 3.15
CA SER A 110 -1.15 -11.87 2.01
C SER A 110 -0.40 -11.66 0.68
N LYS A 111 0.89 -11.28 0.71
CA LYS A 111 1.71 -10.95 -0.48
C LYS A 111 1.61 -11.97 -1.63
N SER A 112 1.44 -13.25 -1.32
CA SER A 112 1.30 -14.33 -2.30
C SER A 112 0.05 -14.24 -3.17
N LEU A 113 -0.95 -13.43 -2.81
CA LEU A 113 -2.20 -13.23 -3.54
C LEU A 113 -2.13 -12.14 -4.62
N LEU A 114 -0.96 -11.52 -4.80
CA LEU A 114 -0.77 -10.45 -5.75
C LEU A 114 -0.92 -10.96 -7.20
N GLN A 115 -1.84 -10.39 -7.96
CA GLN A 115 -2.16 -10.81 -9.33
C GLN A 115 -1.48 -9.90 -10.35
N ASP A 116 -0.77 -10.50 -11.31
CA ASP A 116 -0.20 -9.79 -12.46
C ASP A 116 -1.31 -9.37 -13.46
N LYS A 117 -1.31 -8.09 -13.84
CA LYS A 117 -2.20 -7.48 -14.85
C LYS A 117 -1.43 -6.91 -16.04
N GLY A 118 -0.16 -7.28 -16.20
CA GLY A 118 0.74 -6.82 -17.26
C GLY A 118 1.41 -5.48 -16.95
N GLU A 119 0.62 -4.43 -16.79
CA GLU A 119 1.14 -3.07 -16.53
C GLU A 119 1.34 -2.77 -15.04
N PHE A 120 0.66 -3.53 -14.19
CA PHE A 120 0.71 -3.43 -12.73
C PHE A 120 0.32 -4.77 -12.11
N TYR A 121 0.48 -4.84 -10.81
CA TYR A 121 0.03 -5.93 -9.97
C TYR A 121 -1.10 -5.45 -9.07
N GLN A 122 -2.05 -6.30 -8.73
CA GLN A 122 -3.15 -5.92 -7.85
C GLN A 122 -3.52 -6.98 -6.83
N MET A 123 -4.09 -6.53 -5.72
CA MET A 123 -4.68 -7.36 -4.67
C MET A 123 -6.01 -6.75 -4.23
N LYS A 124 -7.03 -7.58 -4.06
CA LYS A 124 -8.29 -7.17 -3.45
C LYS A 124 -8.21 -7.42 -1.95
N ILE A 125 -8.46 -6.38 -1.15
CA ILE A 125 -8.44 -6.41 0.31
C ILE A 125 -9.74 -5.76 0.77
N ASP A 126 -10.65 -6.58 1.30
CA ASP A 126 -12.02 -6.17 1.63
C ASP A 126 -12.72 -5.48 0.44
N ASP A 127 -13.17 -4.24 0.64
CA ASP A 127 -13.79 -3.37 -0.37
C ASP A 127 -12.76 -2.58 -1.20
N TYR A 128 -11.47 -2.66 -0.88
CA TYR A 128 -10.40 -1.95 -1.57
C TYR A 128 -9.65 -2.83 -2.58
N VAL A 129 -9.11 -2.15 -3.58
CA VAL A 129 -8.10 -2.69 -4.49
C VAL A 129 -6.80 -1.93 -4.23
N LEU A 130 -5.76 -2.69 -3.87
CA LEU A 130 -4.39 -2.22 -3.80
C LEU A 130 -3.70 -2.52 -5.13
N LYS A 131 -3.07 -1.50 -5.73
CA LYS A 131 -2.23 -1.63 -6.93
C LYS A 131 -0.77 -1.40 -6.60
N VAL A 132 0.10 -2.22 -7.19
CA VAL A 132 1.55 -2.14 -7.10
C VAL A 132 2.09 -1.99 -8.52
N ASN A 133 2.93 -0.99 -8.77
CA ASN A 133 3.51 -0.80 -10.10
C ASN A 133 4.59 -1.86 -10.40
N ASN A 134 5.04 -1.91 -11.65
CA ASN A 134 6.07 -2.85 -12.10
C ASN A 134 7.43 -2.71 -11.41
N ASN A 135 7.66 -1.62 -10.67
CA ASN A 135 8.88 -1.40 -9.88
C ASN A 135 8.71 -1.88 -8.42
N GLY A 136 7.57 -2.48 -8.07
CA GLY A 136 7.31 -3.03 -6.74
C GLY A 136 6.80 -2.02 -5.72
N PHE A 137 6.49 -0.78 -6.12
CA PHE A 137 5.96 0.22 -5.20
C PHE A 137 4.44 0.24 -5.24
N VAL A 138 3.82 0.43 -4.07
CA VAL A 138 2.38 0.70 -3.99
C VAL A 138 2.08 1.97 -4.80
N ASP A 139 1.15 1.83 -5.73
CA ASP A 139 0.71 2.89 -6.64
C ASP A 139 -0.60 3.50 -6.14
N SER A 140 -1.55 2.68 -5.72
CA SER A 140 -2.84 3.18 -5.22
C SER A 140 -3.57 2.18 -4.31
N ILE A 141 -4.42 2.74 -3.45
CA ILE A 141 -5.44 2.03 -2.66
C ILE A 141 -6.77 2.71 -2.99
N SER A 142 -7.74 1.97 -3.51
CA SER A 142 -9.01 2.58 -3.91
C SER A 142 -10.20 1.64 -3.86
N ASN A 143 -11.39 2.21 -3.66
CA ASN A 143 -12.68 1.59 -3.92
C ASN A 143 -13.53 2.55 -4.78
N SER A 144 -14.86 2.41 -4.78
CA SER A 144 -15.77 3.27 -5.55
C SER A 144 -15.93 4.69 -5.02
N ASP A 145 -15.56 4.96 -3.77
CA ASP A 145 -15.77 6.25 -3.08
C ASP A 145 -14.43 6.91 -2.71
N ILE A 146 -13.43 6.12 -2.33
CA ILE A 146 -12.16 6.59 -1.79
C ILE A 146 -11.02 6.20 -2.72
N HIS A 147 -10.19 7.18 -3.07
CA HIS A 147 -9.00 7.02 -3.90
C HIS A 147 -7.78 7.58 -3.18
N ILE A 148 -6.78 6.75 -2.97
CA ILE A 148 -5.49 7.10 -2.36
C ILE A 148 -4.40 6.73 -3.36
N THR A 149 -3.72 7.72 -3.94
CA THR A 149 -2.68 7.51 -4.96
C THR A 149 -1.31 7.90 -4.41
N PHE A 150 -0.31 7.04 -4.60
CA PHE A 150 1.07 7.22 -4.16
C PHE A 150 1.94 7.56 -5.36
N VAL A 151 2.45 8.79 -5.40
CA VAL A 151 3.30 9.31 -6.46
C VAL A 151 4.75 9.37 -5.98
N SER A 152 5.62 8.73 -6.76
CA SER A 152 7.08 8.65 -6.52
C SER A 152 7.48 7.83 -5.29
N GLY A 153 7.66 6.52 -5.46
CA GLY A 153 8.33 5.67 -4.48
C GLY A 153 9.84 5.80 -4.58
N LYS A 154 10.48 6.58 -3.72
CA LYS A 154 11.93 6.40 -3.46
C LYS A 154 12.07 5.49 -2.26
N ALA A 155 12.92 4.48 -2.35
CA ALA A 155 13.40 3.77 -1.17
C ALA A 155 14.06 4.80 -0.25
N ILE A 156 13.70 4.78 1.03
CA ILE A 156 14.42 5.60 2.01
C ILE A 156 15.74 4.86 2.27
N PRO A 157 16.89 5.54 2.39
CA PRO A 157 18.13 4.86 2.75
C PRO A 157 18.01 4.25 4.14
N GLN A 158 18.32 2.96 4.31
CA GLN A 158 18.53 2.40 5.64
C GLN A 158 19.65 3.20 6.30
N LYS A 159 19.37 3.75 7.49
CA LYS A 159 20.43 4.27 8.34
C LYS A 159 21.23 3.04 8.80
N VAL A 160 22.36 2.77 8.15
CA VAL A 160 23.30 1.73 8.61
C VAL A 160 23.74 2.16 10.00
N SER A 161 23.24 1.49 11.04
CA SER A 161 23.82 1.60 12.36
C SER A 161 25.17 0.89 12.29
N ASN A 162 26.25 1.65 12.18
CA ASN A 162 27.57 1.11 12.45
C ASN A 162 27.58 0.74 13.94
N SER A 163 27.54 -0.57 14.21
CA SER A 163 28.01 -1.17 15.46
C SER A 163 29.48 -0.86 15.69
#